data_AF-A0A4R8GBC5-F1
#
_entry.id   AF-A0A4R8GBC5-F1
#
_cell.length_a   1.000
_cell.length_b   1.000
_cell.length_c   1.000
_cell.angle_alpha   90.00
_cell.angle_beta   90.00
_cell.angle_gamma   90.00
#
_symmetry.space_group_name_H-M   'P 1'
#
loop_
_entity.id
_entity.type
_entity.pdbx_description
1 polymer ?
#
loop_
_entity_poly.entity_id
_entity_poly.type
_entity_poly.pdbx_seq_one_letter_code
_entity_poly.pdbx_strand_id
1 'polypeptide(L)'
;MKKNIIIFIILVFTFFSFPIVVEGQQINFENNKQTLNNENLLHEIEILSEKFEILKYDNDRILSTALWVLGISTTFVIAIISIYGYFNMRMSEKERTALKEEMKGLLIQRLEETKNEIDDKYNKQVNNMNKKFRKLEKNNKLVINNILDEKLSSINTEINTLQEDIYNIRIDIAKHEIELKKDGPKSTLLRYYIEYVEICLEKNIEWRINDSLKEIEKLIDDIKPLNSFEEGKVISLLKALPKDYEIAKGRISEMLKNT
;
A
#
# COMPACT_ATOMS: atom_id res chain seq x y z
N MET A 1 48.65 -20.18 -12.01
CA MET A 1 48.87 -21.49 -12.67
C MET A 1 50.14 -21.54 -13.52
N LYS A 2 50.34 -20.69 -14.55
CA LYS A 2 51.53 -20.77 -15.44
C LYS A 2 52.89 -20.56 -14.73
N LYS A 3 53.00 -19.62 -13.78
CA LYS A 3 54.28 -19.32 -13.09
C LYS A 3 54.82 -20.48 -12.25
N ASN A 4 53.98 -21.21 -11.52
CA ASN A 4 54.45 -22.26 -10.61
C ASN A 4 54.90 -23.52 -11.38
N ILE A 5 54.25 -23.84 -12.50
CA ILE A 5 54.67 -24.94 -13.38
C ILE A 5 56.00 -24.62 -14.06
N ILE A 6 56.20 -23.36 -14.49
CA ILE A 6 57.47 -22.90 -15.07
C ILE A 6 58.59 -23.00 -14.05
N ILE A 7 58.37 -22.55 -12.81
CA ILE A 7 59.38 -22.65 -11.73
C ILE A 7 59.73 -24.11 -11.45
N PHE A 8 58.73 -25.01 -11.41
CA PHE A 8 58.96 -26.43 -11.19
C PHE A 8 59.77 -27.08 -12.31
N ILE A 9 59.44 -26.78 -13.57
CA ILE A 9 60.20 -27.27 -14.74
C ILE A 9 61.63 -26.74 -14.69
N ILE A 10 61.83 -25.46 -14.37
CA ILE A 10 63.18 -24.87 -14.23
C ILE A 10 63.96 -25.58 -13.12
N LEU A 11 63.34 -25.84 -11.97
CA LEU A 11 64.01 -26.46 -10.81
C LEU A 11 64.44 -27.90 -11.11
N VAL A 12 63.57 -28.67 -11.78
CA VAL A 12 63.89 -30.03 -12.26
C VAL A 12 65.00 -29.97 -13.32
N PHE A 13 64.91 -29.06 -14.29
CA PHE A 13 65.92 -28.91 -15.34
C PHE A 13 67.29 -28.53 -14.75
N THR A 14 67.34 -27.63 -13.76
CA THR A 14 68.58 -27.27 -13.07
C THR A 14 69.16 -28.44 -12.26
N PHE A 15 68.33 -29.30 -11.67
CA PHE A 15 68.80 -30.46 -10.93
C PHE A 15 69.41 -31.54 -11.84
N PHE A 16 68.88 -31.69 -13.07
CA PHE A 16 69.42 -32.61 -14.08
C PHE A 16 70.60 -32.05 -14.88
N SER A 17 70.79 -30.72 -14.90
CA SER A 17 71.82 -30.06 -15.73
C SER A 17 73.16 -29.85 -15.02
N PHE A 18 73.29 -30.18 -13.73
CA PHE A 18 74.59 -30.14 -13.06
C PHE A 18 75.40 -31.40 -13.41
N PRO A 19 76.47 -31.31 -14.22
CA PRO A 19 77.41 -32.42 -14.31
C PRO A 19 78.05 -32.59 -12.94
N ILE A 20 77.87 -33.76 -12.33
CA ILE A 20 78.55 -34.13 -11.08
C ILE A 20 80.02 -34.32 -11.47
N VAL A 21 80.80 -33.24 -11.42
CA VAL A 21 82.26 -33.30 -11.52
C VAL A 21 82.73 -33.93 -10.21
N VAL A 22 82.95 -35.23 -10.23
CA VAL A 22 83.62 -35.96 -9.14
C VAL A 22 85.10 -35.60 -9.24
N GLU A 23 85.48 -34.49 -8.61
CA GLU A 23 86.88 -34.14 -8.41
C GLU A 23 87.40 -35.02 -7.27
N GLY A 24 87.77 -36.26 -7.61
CA GLY A 24 88.32 -37.21 -6.67
C GLY A 24 89.62 -36.65 -6.10
N GLN A 25 89.66 -36.43 -4.77
CA GLN A 25 90.87 -36.04 -4.04
C GLN A 25 92.06 -36.89 -4.49
N GLN A 26 93.01 -36.26 -5.18
CA GLN A 26 94.33 -36.83 -5.42
C GLN A 26 95.11 -36.74 -4.11
N ILE A 27 95.21 -37.85 -3.41
CA ILE A 27 96.19 -38.01 -2.34
C ILE A 27 97.55 -38.09 -3.04
N ASN A 28 98.34 -37.01 -2.93
CA ASN A 28 99.71 -36.92 -3.44
C ASN A 28 100.59 -38.00 -2.80
N PHE A 29 100.83 -39.10 -3.53
CA PHE A 29 101.75 -40.17 -3.14
C PHE A 29 103.21 -39.90 -3.56
N GLU A 30 103.53 -38.70 -4.05
CA GLU A 30 104.89 -38.38 -4.54
C GLU A 30 105.97 -38.25 -3.44
N ASN A 31 105.61 -38.24 -2.15
CA ASN A 31 106.57 -37.94 -1.09
C ASN A 31 107.18 -39.13 -0.33
N ASN A 32 107.14 -40.36 -0.86
CA ASN A 32 107.79 -41.50 -0.18
C ASN A 32 108.52 -42.50 -1.10
N LYS A 33 109.15 -42.00 -2.18
CA LYS A 33 110.16 -42.77 -2.93
C LYS A 33 111.55 -42.52 -2.35
N GLN A 34 111.83 -43.07 -1.16
CA GLN A 34 113.20 -43.22 -0.66
C GLN A 34 113.49 -44.69 -0.36
N THR A 35 114.35 -45.25 -1.23
CA THR A 35 115.29 -46.36 -0.99
C THR A 35 114.76 -47.66 -0.39
N LEU A 36 114.42 -48.62 -1.25
CA LEU A 36 114.55 -50.06 -0.95
C LEU A 36 114.90 -50.85 -2.22
N ASN A 37 116.12 -51.40 -2.25
CA ASN A 37 116.54 -52.40 -3.24
C ASN A 37 115.89 -53.74 -2.87
N ASN A 38 114.75 -54.04 -3.48
CA ASN A 38 114.17 -55.39 -3.59
C ASN A 38 113.10 -55.35 -4.70
N GLU A 39 113.38 -55.91 -5.87
CA GLU A 39 112.47 -55.92 -7.03
C GLU A 39 111.09 -56.51 -6.71
N ASN A 40 111.01 -57.45 -5.76
CA ASN A 40 109.74 -58.03 -5.31
C ASN A 40 108.83 -57.03 -4.57
N LEU A 41 109.38 -56.04 -3.86
CA LEU A 41 108.58 -55.04 -3.14
C LEU A 41 108.04 -53.96 -4.07
N LEU A 42 108.78 -53.59 -5.12
CA LEU A 42 108.32 -52.65 -6.14
C LEU A 42 107.14 -53.24 -6.93
N HIS A 43 107.22 -54.51 -7.30
CA HIS A 43 106.13 -55.21 -7.97
C HIS A 43 104.88 -55.34 -7.07
N GLU A 44 105.07 -55.53 -5.76
CA GLU A 44 103.96 -55.60 -4.81
C GLU A 44 103.30 -54.22 -4.59
N ILE A 45 104.08 -53.14 -4.55
CA ILE A 45 103.58 -51.76 -4.52
C ILE A 45 102.80 -51.42 -5.79
N GLU A 46 103.28 -51.85 -6.96
CA GLU A 46 102.62 -51.64 -8.24
C GLU A 46 101.28 -52.39 -8.32
N ILE A 47 101.25 -53.67 -7.94
CA ILE A 47 100.01 -54.45 -7.80
C ILE A 47 99.06 -53.80 -6.79
N LEU A 48 99.56 -53.31 -5.66
CA LEU A 48 98.73 -52.63 -4.67
C LEU A 48 98.13 -51.34 -5.23
N SER A 49 98.89 -50.57 -6.00
CA SER A 49 98.41 -49.33 -6.62
C SER A 49 97.33 -49.58 -7.67
N GLU A 50 97.51 -50.62 -8.51
CA GLU A 50 96.53 -51.03 -9.51
C GLU A 50 95.24 -51.54 -8.85
N LYS A 51 95.35 -52.35 -7.79
CA LYS A 51 94.19 -52.76 -6.97
C LYS A 51 93.50 -51.56 -6.31
N PHE A 52 94.25 -50.53 -5.92
CA PHE A 52 93.68 -49.32 -5.33
C PHE A 52 92.93 -48.47 -6.37
N GLU A 53 93.43 -48.37 -7.60
CA GLU A 53 92.73 -47.71 -8.71
C GLU A 53 91.45 -48.43 -9.09
N ILE A 54 91.47 -49.77 -9.14
CA ILE A 54 90.27 -50.59 -9.39
C ILE A 54 89.24 -50.38 -8.28
N LEU A 55 89.66 -50.39 -7.00
CA LEU A 55 88.78 -50.11 -5.88
C LEU A 55 88.19 -48.70 -5.92
N LYS A 56 88.97 -47.71 -6.35
CA LYS A 56 88.50 -46.33 -6.52
C LYS A 56 87.46 -46.23 -7.63
N TYR A 57 87.73 -46.86 -8.77
CA TYR A 57 86.80 -46.92 -9.91
C TYR A 57 85.48 -47.61 -9.55
N ASP A 58 85.54 -48.73 -8.84
CA ASP A 58 84.33 -49.44 -8.39
C ASP A 58 83.54 -48.62 -7.36
N ASN A 59 84.23 -47.94 -6.45
CA ASN A 59 83.59 -47.06 -5.47
C ASN A 59 82.90 -45.87 -6.15
N ASP A 60 83.54 -45.23 -7.13
CA ASP A 60 82.95 -44.13 -7.91
C ASP A 60 81.73 -44.59 -8.70
N ARG A 61 81.78 -45.81 -9.25
CA ARG A 61 80.65 -46.42 -9.97
C ARG A 61 79.47 -46.73 -9.03
N ILE A 62 79.75 -47.26 -7.83
CA ILE A 62 78.73 -47.51 -6.81
C ILE A 62 78.10 -46.18 -6.36
N LEU A 63 78.92 -45.16 -6.11
CA LEU A 63 78.47 -43.85 -5.64
C LEU A 63 77.63 -43.14 -6.70
N SER A 64 78.04 -43.22 -7.97
CA SER A 64 77.25 -42.74 -9.12
C SER A 64 75.90 -43.45 -9.24
N THR A 65 75.87 -44.78 -9.09
CA THR A 65 74.64 -45.56 -9.13
C THR A 65 73.71 -45.21 -7.96
N ALA A 66 74.26 -45.06 -6.76
CA ALA A 66 73.52 -44.66 -5.57
C ALA A 66 72.91 -43.26 -5.73
N LEU A 67 73.67 -42.30 -6.29
CA LEU A 67 73.18 -40.96 -6.61
C LEU A 67 72.07 -40.98 -7.67
N TRP A 68 72.18 -41.82 -8.69
CA TRP A 68 71.14 -41.98 -9.71
C TRP A 68 69.82 -42.51 -9.12
N VAL A 69 69.90 -43.52 -8.26
CA VAL A 69 68.73 -44.08 -7.56
C VAL A 69 68.11 -43.04 -6.63
N LEU A 70 68.93 -42.29 -5.88
CA LEU A 70 68.48 -41.18 -5.04
C LEU A 70 67.80 -40.07 -5.86
N GLY A 71 68.35 -39.74 -7.03
CA GLY A 71 67.78 -38.75 -7.95
C GLY A 71 66.40 -39.18 -8.47
N ILE A 72 66.27 -40.43 -8.93
CA ILE A 72 64.97 -40.97 -9.38
C ILE A 72 63.97 -40.98 -8.23
N SER A 73 64.35 -41.49 -7.05
CA SER A 73 63.48 -41.57 -5.88
C SER A 73 62.99 -40.18 -5.44
N THR A 74 63.90 -39.21 -5.36
CA THR A 74 63.56 -37.83 -4.96
C THR A 74 62.63 -37.19 -5.98
N THR A 75 62.88 -37.38 -7.27
CA THR A 75 62.00 -36.88 -8.34
C THR A 75 60.60 -37.48 -8.24
N PHE A 76 60.51 -38.77 -7.92
CA PHE A 76 59.22 -39.45 -7.75
C PHE A 76 58.43 -38.91 -6.56
N VAL A 77 59.10 -38.67 -5.42
CA VAL A 77 58.47 -38.06 -4.24
C VAL A 77 57.94 -36.66 -4.56
N ILE A 78 58.74 -35.83 -5.23
CA ILE A 78 58.32 -34.48 -5.63
C ILE A 78 57.14 -34.51 -6.60
N ALA A 79 57.11 -35.47 -7.54
CA ALA A 79 56.01 -35.66 -8.47
C ALA A 79 54.70 -36.01 -7.75
N ILE A 80 54.75 -36.93 -6.76
CA ILE A 80 53.57 -37.28 -5.94
C ILE A 80 53.04 -36.06 -5.19
N ILE A 81 53.92 -35.28 -4.54
CA ILE A 81 53.51 -34.08 -3.80
C ILE A 81 52.85 -33.06 -4.74
N SER A 82 53.41 -32.88 -5.94
CA SER A 82 52.85 -31.98 -6.95
C SER A 82 51.48 -32.42 -7.45
N ILE A 83 51.31 -33.72 -7.71
CA ILE A 83 50.02 -34.30 -8.13
C ILE A 83 48.98 -34.15 -7.02
N TYR A 84 49.35 -34.47 -5.78
CA TYR A 84 48.46 -34.32 -4.62
C TYR A 84 48.03 -32.87 -4.42
N GLY A 85 48.97 -31.92 -4.50
CA GLY A 85 48.68 -30.49 -4.44
C GLY A 85 47.76 -30.03 -5.56
N TYR A 86 47.97 -30.51 -6.79
CA TYR A 86 47.11 -30.20 -7.94
C TYR A 86 45.68 -30.70 -7.75
N PHE A 87 45.50 -31.96 -7.33
CA PHE A 87 44.17 -32.52 -7.08
C PHE A 87 43.45 -31.80 -5.94
N ASN A 88 44.16 -31.49 -4.85
CA ASN A 88 43.57 -30.82 -3.70
C ASN A 88 43.12 -29.39 -4.05
N MET A 89 43.91 -28.65 -4.84
CA MET A 89 43.50 -27.32 -5.34
C MET A 89 42.26 -27.41 -6.23
N ARG A 90 42.21 -28.38 -7.15
CA ARG A 90 41.09 -28.53 -8.08
C ARG A 90 39.81 -28.97 -7.38
N MET A 91 39.93 -29.82 -6.35
CA MET A 91 38.83 -30.22 -5.48
C MET A 91 38.29 -29.00 -4.71
N SER A 92 39.19 -28.20 -4.13
CA SER A 92 38.82 -26.96 -3.42
C SER A 92 38.13 -25.93 -4.33
N GLU A 93 38.53 -25.81 -5.59
CA GLU A 93 37.83 -24.96 -6.56
C GLU A 93 36.40 -25.44 -6.83
N LYS A 94 36.20 -26.75 -7.00
CA LYS A 94 34.86 -27.34 -7.18
C LYS A 94 33.97 -27.10 -5.97
N GLU A 95 34.49 -27.34 -4.77
CA GLU A 95 33.77 -27.07 -3.52
C GLU A 95 33.40 -25.61 -3.38
N ARG A 96 34.33 -24.69 -3.71
CA ARG A 96 34.05 -23.25 -3.73
C ARG A 96 32.96 -22.87 -4.73
N THR A 97 32.96 -23.46 -5.92
CA THR A 97 31.91 -23.20 -6.91
C THR A 97 30.56 -23.73 -6.45
N ALA A 98 30.51 -24.95 -5.90
CA ALA A 98 29.27 -25.54 -5.36
C ALA A 98 28.71 -24.70 -4.21
N LEU A 99 29.56 -24.30 -3.26
CA LEU A 99 29.16 -23.44 -2.14
C LEU A 99 28.62 -22.08 -2.62
N LYS A 100 29.22 -21.52 -3.67
CA LYS A 100 28.77 -20.26 -4.27
C LYS A 100 27.43 -20.40 -4.96
N GLU A 101 27.17 -21.53 -5.62
CA GLU A 101 25.86 -21.83 -6.22
C GLU A 101 24.79 -22.06 -5.15
N GLU A 102 25.11 -22.81 -4.09
CA GLU A 102 24.22 -23.02 -2.97
C GLU A 102 23.87 -21.70 -2.26
N MET A 103 24.87 -20.85 -1.98
CA MET A 103 24.64 -19.53 -1.42
C MET A 103 23.80 -18.63 -2.33
N LYS A 104 23.99 -18.69 -3.65
CA LYS A 104 23.14 -17.97 -4.60
C LYS A 104 21.70 -18.48 -4.56
N GLY A 105 21.50 -19.80 -4.50
CA GLY A 105 20.18 -20.42 -4.37
C GLY A 105 19.46 -19.96 -3.10
N LEU A 106 20.14 -20.02 -1.95
CA LEU A 106 19.62 -19.54 -0.67
C LEU A 106 19.31 -18.05 -0.68
N LEU A 107 20.15 -17.22 -1.31
CA LEU A 107 19.89 -15.78 -1.45
C LEU A 107 18.64 -15.49 -2.29
N ILE A 108 18.48 -16.20 -3.41
CA ILE A 108 17.29 -16.05 -4.27
C ILE A 108 16.03 -16.46 -3.50
N GLN A 109 16.07 -17.60 -2.82
CA GLN A 109 14.96 -18.06 -2.01
C GLN A 109 14.61 -17.05 -0.91
N ARG A 110 15.61 -16.53 -0.18
CA ARG A 110 15.41 -15.54 0.88
C ARG A 110 14.82 -14.23 0.34
N LEU A 111 15.26 -13.80 -0.83
CA LEU A 111 14.73 -12.61 -1.50
C LEU A 111 13.26 -12.81 -1.90
N GLU A 112 12.91 -13.98 -2.41
CA GLU A 112 11.53 -14.31 -2.79
C GLU A 112 10.60 -14.42 -1.57
N GLU A 113 11.05 -15.07 -0.49
CA GLU A 113 10.34 -15.10 0.80
C GLU A 113 10.11 -13.69 1.34
N THR A 114 11.16 -12.85 1.36
CA THR A 114 11.08 -11.47 1.84
C THR A 114 10.14 -10.63 0.98
N LYS A 115 10.17 -10.80 -0.35
CA LYS A 115 9.26 -10.12 -1.26
C LYS A 115 7.81 -10.50 -0.97
N ASN A 116 7.52 -11.78 -0.82
CA ASN A 116 6.17 -12.26 -0.50
C ASN A 116 5.69 -11.72 0.85
N GLU A 117 6.55 -11.67 1.87
CA GLU A 117 6.21 -11.07 3.16
C GLU A 117 5.90 -9.57 3.07
N ILE A 118 6.66 -8.83 2.25
CA ILE A 118 6.43 -7.39 2.02
C ILE A 118 5.10 -7.20 1.30
N ASP A 119 4.84 -7.96 0.24
CA ASP A 119 3.59 -7.88 -0.53
C ASP A 119 2.38 -8.20 0.36
N ASP A 120 2.48 -9.22 1.22
CA ASP A 120 1.43 -9.57 2.18
C ASP A 120 1.19 -8.46 3.21
N LYS A 121 2.24 -7.87 3.76
CA LYS A 121 2.13 -6.75 4.71
C LYS A 121 1.54 -5.52 4.04
N TYR A 122 1.96 -5.21 2.83
CA TYR A 122 1.45 -4.10 2.03
C TYR A 122 -0.05 -4.29 1.74
N ASN A 123 -0.44 -5.46 1.23
CA ASN A 123 -1.83 -5.79 0.95
C ASN A 123 -2.72 -5.74 2.19
N LYS A 124 -2.22 -6.22 3.34
CA LYS A 124 -2.93 -6.10 4.64
C LYS A 124 -3.09 -4.64 5.06
N GLN A 125 -2.06 -3.80 4.91
CA GLN A 125 -2.16 -2.37 5.21
C GLN A 125 -3.15 -1.66 4.29
N VAL A 126 -3.08 -1.87 2.98
CA VAL A 126 -3.99 -1.29 1.99
C VAL A 126 -5.44 -1.69 2.30
N ASN A 127 -5.70 -2.96 2.57
CA ASN A 127 -7.04 -3.44 2.93
C ASN A 127 -7.55 -2.80 4.24
N ASN A 128 -6.70 -2.67 5.26
CA ASN A 128 -7.07 -2.00 6.50
C ASN A 128 -7.35 -0.51 6.29
N MET A 129 -6.56 0.16 5.45
CA MET A 129 -6.75 1.57 5.13
C MET A 129 -8.07 1.77 4.37
N ASN A 130 -8.36 0.94 3.37
CA ASN A 130 -9.63 0.96 2.63
C ASN A 130 -10.85 0.73 3.54
N LYS A 131 -10.75 -0.20 4.51
CA LYS A 131 -11.81 -0.40 5.51
C LYS A 131 -12.03 0.85 6.37
N LYS A 132 -10.95 1.52 6.82
CA LYS A 132 -11.04 2.76 7.58
C LYS A 132 -11.67 3.89 6.76
N PHE A 133 -11.27 4.04 5.49
CA PHE A 133 -11.86 5.04 4.58
C PHE A 133 -13.36 4.83 4.39
N ARG A 134 -13.79 3.59 4.10
CA ARG A 134 -15.24 3.28 3.95
C ARG A 134 -16.03 3.56 5.23
N LYS A 135 -15.44 3.32 6.40
CA LYS A 135 -16.07 3.65 7.69
C LYS A 135 -16.19 5.16 7.88
N LEU A 136 -15.16 5.92 7.52
CA LEU A 136 -15.16 7.38 7.57
C LEU A 136 -16.22 7.97 6.63
N GLU A 137 -16.30 7.45 5.40
CA GLU A 137 -17.28 7.87 4.40
C GLU A 137 -18.72 7.64 4.88
N LYS A 138 -19.01 6.46 5.44
CA LYS A 138 -20.32 6.16 6.04
C LYS A 138 -20.66 7.11 7.20
N ASN A 139 -19.70 7.37 8.09
CA ASN A 139 -19.90 8.26 9.22
C ASN A 139 -20.15 9.71 8.76
N ASN A 140 -19.37 10.21 7.81
CA ASN A 140 -19.56 11.55 7.26
C ASN A 140 -20.92 11.69 6.59
N LYS A 141 -21.36 10.69 5.83
CA LYS A 141 -22.69 10.70 5.21
C LYS A 141 -23.81 10.76 6.25
N LEU A 142 -23.70 9.99 7.35
CA LEU A 142 -24.66 10.05 8.45
C LEU A 142 -24.68 11.43 9.12
N VAL A 143 -23.51 12.01 9.41
CA VAL A 143 -23.42 13.35 10.02
C VAL A 143 -24.02 14.41 9.10
N ILE A 144 -23.70 14.38 7.81
CA ILE A 144 -24.25 15.32 6.83
C ILE A 144 -25.77 15.21 6.75
N ASN A 145 -26.30 13.98 6.67
CA ASN A 145 -27.74 13.76 6.61
C ASN A 145 -28.44 14.28 7.89
N ASN A 146 -27.90 13.98 9.06
CA ASN A 146 -28.47 14.46 10.32
C ASN A 146 -28.49 15.99 10.39
N ILE A 147 -27.41 16.66 9.98
CA ILE A 147 -27.35 18.13 9.95
C ILE A 147 -28.34 18.71 8.93
N LEU A 148 -28.48 18.08 7.76
CA LEU A 148 -29.44 18.49 6.74
C LEU A 148 -30.88 18.32 7.24
N ASP A 149 -31.21 17.20 7.87
CA ASP A 149 -32.53 16.91 8.42
C ASP A 149 -32.89 17.90 9.54
N GLU A 150 -31.94 18.19 10.44
CA GLU A 150 -32.14 19.18 11.50
C GLU A 150 -32.39 20.59 10.93
N LYS A 151 -31.59 21.01 9.94
CA LYS A 151 -31.78 22.31 9.27
C LYS A 151 -33.10 22.37 8.50
N LEU A 152 -33.47 21.32 7.78
CA LEU A 152 -34.74 21.26 7.06
C LEU A 152 -35.92 21.29 8.01
N SER A 153 -35.83 20.58 9.14
CA SER A 153 -36.86 20.62 10.19
C SER A 153 -37.01 22.03 10.76
N SER A 154 -35.89 22.73 11.03
CA SER A 154 -35.90 24.10 11.52
C SER A 154 -36.55 25.06 10.51
N ILE A 155 -36.14 24.99 9.24
CA ILE A 155 -36.71 25.79 8.15
C ILE A 155 -38.21 25.52 7.99
N ASN A 156 -38.63 24.26 8.01
CA ASN A 156 -40.05 23.91 7.90
C ASN A 156 -40.86 24.47 9.09
N THR A 157 -40.29 24.46 10.28
CA THR A 157 -40.93 25.04 11.47
C THR A 157 -41.08 26.56 11.29
N GLU A 158 -40.02 27.24 10.84
CA GLU A 158 -40.05 28.69 10.57
C GLU A 158 -41.05 29.05 9.46
N ILE A 159 -41.12 28.26 8.38
CA ILE A 159 -42.12 28.44 7.31
C ILE A 159 -43.53 28.30 7.86
N ASN A 160 -43.79 27.29 8.69
CA ASN A 160 -45.12 27.09 9.28
C ASN A 160 -45.51 28.25 10.19
N THR A 161 -44.58 28.74 11.03
CA THR A 161 -44.79 29.92 11.87
C THR A 161 -45.07 31.16 11.03
N LEU A 162 -44.26 31.42 9.99
CA LEU A 162 -44.47 32.57 9.10
C LEU A 162 -45.79 32.50 8.34
N GLN A 163 -46.20 31.29 7.93
CA GLN A 163 -47.52 31.10 7.34
C GLN A 163 -48.60 31.49 8.37
N GLU A 164 -48.54 30.96 9.59
CA GLU A 164 -49.48 31.30 10.67
C GLU A 164 -49.54 32.81 10.93
N ASP A 165 -48.39 33.48 11.01
CA ASP A 165 -48.29 34.93 11.17
C ASP A 165 -48.96 35.70 10.01
N ILE A 166 -48.71 35.29 8.76
CA ILE A 166 -49.37 35.88 7.58
C ILE A 166 -50.89 35.76 7.69
N TYR A 167 -51.39 34.61 8.14
CA TYR A 167 -52.83 34.41 8.30
C TYR A 167 -53.41 35.27 9.43
N ASN A 168 -52.70 35.37 10.56
CA ASN A 168 -53.10 36.24 11.67
C ASN A 168 -53.16 37.71 11.21
N ILE A 169 -52.16 38.17 10.45
CA ILE A 169 -52.15 39.50 9.85
C ILE A 169 -53.33 39.69 8.88
N ARG A 170 -53.61 38.72 7.99
CA ARG A 170 -54.77 38.80 7.08
C ARG A 170 -56.09 38.94 7.84
N ILE A 171 -56.24 38.20 8.94
CA ILE A 171 -57.41 38.28 9.81
C ILE A 171 -57.51 39.66 10.46
N ASP A 172 -56.40 40.20 10.98
CA ASP A 172 -56.40 41.50 11.64
C ASP A 172 -56.66 42.65 10.67
N ILE A 173 -56.12 42.58 9.44
CA ILE A 173 -56.44 43.52 8.36
C ILE A 173 -57.93 43.48 8.05
N ALA A 174 -58.50 42.30 7.80
CA ALA A 174 -59.92 42.18 7.46
C ALA A 174 -60.83 42.69 8.59
N LYS A 175 -60.48 42.43 9.86
CA LYS A 175 -61.19 43.01 11.01
C LYS A 175 -61.10 44.53 11.04
N HIS A 176 -59.90 45.07 10.86
CA HIS A 176 -59.69 46.51 10.89
C HIS A 176 -60.44 47.20 9.75
N GLU A 177 -60.49 46.60 8.57
CA GLU A 177 -61.29 47.10 7.45
C GLU A 177 -62.80 47.09 7.75
N ILE A 178 -63.31 46.03 8.38
CA ILE A 178 -64.71 45.97 8.86
C ILE A 178 -64.99 47.10 9.86
N GLU A 179 -64.09 47.34 10.82
CA GLU A 179 -64.24 48.39 11.83
C GLU A 179 -64.22 49.79 11.20
N LEU A 180 -63.27 50.07 10.29
CA LEU A 180 -63.16 51.36 9.61
C LEU A 180 -64.34 51.67 8.69
N LYS A 181 -64.99 50.64 8.15
CA LYS A 181 -66.11 50.77 7.19
C LYS A 181 -67.47 50.50 7.80
N LYS A 182 -67.55 50.35 9.13
CA LYS A 182 -68.79 50.06 9.85
C LYS A 182 -69.90 51.08 9.58
N ASP A 183 -69.54 52.35 9.46
CA ASP A 183 -70.47 53.46 9.18
C ASP A 183 -70.57 53.80 7.68
N GLY A 184 -69.93 53.01 6.82
CA GLY A 184 -69.90 53.19 5.37
C GLY A 184 -71.08 52.55 4.64
N PRO A 185 -71.04 52.49 3.29
CA PRO A 185 -72.04 51.79 2.51
C PRO A 185 -72.13 50.31 2.91
N LYS A 186 -73.34 49.84 3.20
CA LYS A 186 -73.59 48.46 3.66
C LYS A 186 -73.11 47.40 2.66
N SER A 187 -73.16 47.69 1.36
CA SER A 187 -72.61 46.84 0.28
C SER A 187 -71.11 46.61 0.42
N THR A 188 -70.36 47.66 0.73
CA THR A 188 -68.92 47.59 1.00
C THR A 188 -68.64 46.75 2.25
N LEU A 189 -69.45 46.92 3.30
CA LEU A 189 -69.31 46.15 4.54
C LEU A 189 -69.61 44.65 4.31
N LEU A 190 -70.63 44.33 3.52
CA LEU A 190 -70.97 42.96 3.12
C LEU A 190 -69.79 42.27 2.43
N ARG A 191 -69.12 42.98 1.51
CA ARG A 191 -67.93 42.46 0.83
C ARG A 191 -66.81 42.11 1.81
N TYR A 192 -66.52 42.97 2.79
CA TYR A 192 -65.47 42.71 3.77
C TYR A 192 -65.82 41.54 4.70
N TYR A 193 -67.09 41.38 5.09
CA TYR A 193 -67.53 40.20 5.83
C TYR A 193 -67.40 38.91 5.02
N ILE A 194 -67.69 38.93 3.71
CA ILE A 194 -67.47 37.77 2.83
C ILE A 194 -65.99 37.40 2.78
N GLU A 195 -65.11 38.37 2.52
CA GLU A 195 -63.65 38.17 2.49
C GLU A 195 -63.13 37.66 3.86
N TYR A 196 -63.69 38.14 4.96
CA TYR A 196 -63.36 37.67 6.31
C TYR A 196 -63.78 36.21 6.57
N VAL A 197 -64.98 35.81 6.10
CA VAL A 197 -65.44 34.41 6.22
C VAL A 197 -64.59 33.49 5.35
N GLU A 198 -64.19 33.90 4.15
CA GLU A 198 -63.28 33.13 3.29
C GLU A 198 -61.95 32.86 3.99
N ILE A 199 -61.35 33.89 4.61
CA ILE A 199 -60.11 33.72 5.40
C ILE A 199 -60.32 32.78 6.59
N CYS A 200 -61.46 32.87 7.29
CA CYS A 200 -61.76 31.99 8.42
C CYS A 200 -62.01 30.53 7.99
N LEU A 201 -62.57 30.32 6.80
CA LEU A 201 -62.76 28.99 6.21
C LEU A 201 -61.43 28.33 5.83
N GLU A 202 -60.51 29.08 5.22
CA GLU A 202 -59.15 28.60 4.90
C GLU A 202 -58.42 28.05 6.13
N LYS A 203 -58.71 28.60 7.32
CA LYS A 203 -58.07 28.22 8.60
C LYS A 203 -58.93 27.40 9.55
N ASN A 204 -60.13 27.03 9.13
CA ASN A 204 -61.09 26.29 9.95
C ASN A 204 -61.36 26.95 11.32
N ILE A 205 -61.53 28.27 11.36
CA ILE A 205 -61.84 29.02 12.60
C ILE A 205 -63.36 29.13 12.78
N GLU A 206 -63.96 28.04 13.24
CA GLU A 206 -65.42 27.82 13.23
C GLU A 206 -66.24 28.88 13.96
N TRP A 207 -65.78 29.33 15.14
CA TRP A 207 -66.53 30.29 15.95
C TRP A 207 -66.68 31.66 15.28
N ARG A 208 -65.70 32.09 14.47
CA ARG A 208 -65.74 33.37 13.75
C ARG A 208 -66.62 33.34 12.52
N ILE A 209 -66.71 32.17 11.88
CA ILE A 209 -67.56 31.97 10.69
C ILE A 209 -69.02 32.21 11.07
N ASN A 210 -69.48 31.62 12.18
CA ASN A 210 -70.87 31.75 12.63
C ASN A 210 -71.28 33.19 12.93
N ASP A 211 -70.44 33.95 13.65
CA ASP A 211 -70.76 35.35 13.98
C ASP A 211 -70.79 36.23 12.73
N SER A 212 -69.86 36.00 11.81
CA SER A 212 -69.77 36.75 10.54
C SER A 212 -70.93 36.43 9.60
N LEU A 213 -71.38 35.17 9.55
CA LEU A 213 -72.56 34.77 8.76
C LEU A 213 -73.84 35.44 9.27
N LYS A 214 -74.00 35.66 10.58
CA LYS A 214 -75.14 36.42 11.14
C LYS A 214 -75.09 37.89 10.73
N GLU A 215 -73.92 38.50 10.69
CA GLU A 215 -73.77 39.88 10.21
C GLU A 215 -74.03 39.97 8.69
N ILE A 216 -73.62 38.97 7.91
CA ILE A 216 -73.98 38.85 6.49
C ILE A 216 -75.50 38.74 6.31
N GLU A 217 -76.19 37.91 7.12
CA GLU A 217 -77.67 37.80 7.09
C GLU A 217 -78.34 39.16 7.30
N LYS A 218 -77.89 39.94 8.30
CA LYS A 218 -78.43 41.28 8.57
C LYS A 218 -78.16 42.25 7.43
N LEU A 219 -76.95 42.26 6.88
CA LEU A 219 -76.56 43.17 5.81
C LEU A 219 -77.31 42.87 4.52
N ILE A 220 -77.55 41.59 4.21
CA ILE A 220 -78.34 41.20 3.04
C ILE A 220 -79.78 41.71 3.16
N ASP A 221 -80.41 41.62 4.34
CA ASP A 221 -81.77 42.14 4.54
C ASP A 221 -81.85 43.66 4.36
N ASP A 222 -80.81 44.35 4.82
CA ASP A 222 -80.72 45.81 4.81
C ASP A 222 -80.44 46.44 3.43
N ILE A 223 -79.83 45.69 2.50
CA ILE A 223 -79.34 46.22 1.21
C ILE A 223 -80.34 46.01 0.06
N LYS A 224 -81.34 45.15 0.22
CA LYS A 224 -82.20 44.68 -0.88
C LYS A 224 -82.72 45.83 -1.77
N PRO A 225 -82.60 45.71 -3.12
CA PRO A 225 -82.04 44.58 -3.87
C PRO A 225 -80.50 44.60 -3.97
N LEU A 226 -79.88 43.41 -3.92
CA LEU A 226 -78.43 43.22 -4.14
C LEU A 226 -78.06 43.40 -5.62
N ASN A 227 -76.84 43.86 -5.90
CA ASN A 227 -76.33 43.84 -7.27
C ASN A 227 -75.85 42.43 -7.67
N SER A 228 -75.81 42.15 -8.98
CA SER A 228 -75.45 40.83 -9.51
C SER A 228 -74.04 40.35 -9.12
N PHE A 229 -73.14 41.29 -8.83
CA PHE A 229 -71.78 40.98 -8.39
C PHE A 229 -71.74 40.51 -6.93
N GLU A 230 -72.44 41.20 -6.04
CA GLU A 230 -72.57 40.86 -4.63
C GLU A 230 -73.32 39.55 -4.45
N GLU A 231 -74.42 39.36 -5.19
CA GLU A 231 -75.17 38.11 -5.23
C GLU A 231 -74.27 36.94 -5.66
N GLY A 232 -73.48 37.13 -6.73
CA GLY A 232 -72.51 36.14 -7.19
C GLY A 232 -71.48 35.74 -6.12
N LYS A 233 -70.96 36.72 -5.36
CA LYS A 233 -70.01 36.49 -4.25
C LYS A 233 -70.65 35.78 -3.06
N VAL A 234 -71.87 36.13 -2.69
CA VAL A 234 -72.60 35.44 -1.61
C VAL A 234 -72.86 33.99 -2.02
N ILE A 235 -73.31 33.75 -3.26
CA ILE A 235 -73.55 32.39 -3.76
C ILE A 235 -72.25 31.57 -3.79
N SER A 236 -71.11 32.15 -4.19
CA SER A 236 -69.83 31.43 -4.16
C SER A 236 -69.41 31.07 -2.73
N LEU A 237 -69.58 32.00 -1.78
CA LEU A 237 -69.31 31.74 -0.36
C LEU A 237 -70.19 30.60 0.16
N LEU A 238 -71.51 30.62 -0.12
CA LEU A 238 -72.45 29.59 0.32
C LEU A 238 -72.13 28.20 -0.23
N LYS A 239 -71.53 28.12 -1.42
CA LYS A 239 -71.05 26.85 -2.00
C LYS A 239 -69.79 26.33 -1.31
N ALA A 240 -68.93 27.22 -0.82
CA ALA A 240 -67.70 26.88 -0.12
C ALA A 240 -67.91 26.51 1.35
N LEU A 241 -69.07 26.84 1.95
CA LEU A 241 -69.38 26.54 3.34
C LEU A 241 -69.51 25.02 3.61
N PRO A 242 -68.90 24.50 4.69
CA PRO A 242 -69.08 23.13 5.17
C PRO A 242 -70.54 22.83 5.54
N LYS A 243 -70.87 21.53 5.62
CA LYS A 243 -72.22 21.04 5.97
C LYS A 243 -72.71 21.52 7.33
N ASP A 244 -71.81 21.83 8.25
CA ASP A 244 -72.16 22.28 9.60
C ASP A 244 -72.87 23.64 9.62
N TYR A 245 -72.77 24.41 8.52
CA TYR A 245 -73.40 25.73 8.36
C TYR A 245 -74.64 25.71 7.46
N GLU A 246 -75.22 24.53 7.16
CA GLU A 246 -76.39 24.39 6.27
C GLU A 246 -77.60 25.22 6.74
N ILE A 247 -77.78 25.43 8.05
CA ILE A 247 -78.86 26.27 8.59
C ILE A 247 -78.68 27.75 8.19
N ALA A 248 -77.47 28.29 8.30
CA ALA A 248 -77.17 29.66 7.87
C ALA A 248 -77.24 29.79 6.34
N LYS A 249 -76.72 28.78 5.63
CA LYS A 249 -76.78 28.69 4.17
C LYS A 249 -78.21 28.68 3.64
N GLY A 250 -79.11 27.94 4.29
CA GLY A 250 -80.54 27.89 3.96
C GLY A 250 -81.20 29.26 4.11
N ARG A 251 -80.96 29.93 5.25
CA ARG A 251 -81.51 31.27 5.55
C ARG A 251 -81.03 32.31 4.54
N ILE A 252 -79.73 32.39 4.28
CA ILE A 252 -79.17 33.34 3.31
C ILE A 252 -79.69 33.04 1.89
N SER A 253 -79.77 31.76 1.50
CA SER A 253 -80.28 31.36 0.17
C SER A 253 -81.74 31.73 -0.04
N GLU A 254 -82.57 31.64 1.00
CA GLU A 254 -83.97 32.05 0.97
C GLU A 254 -84.11 33.57 0.84
N MET A 255 -83.26 34.33 1.55
CA MET A 255 -83.22 35.79 1.45
C MET A 255 -82.83 36.28 0.05
N LEU A 256 -81.96 35.55 -0.66
CA LEU A 256 -81.58 35.85 -2.04
C LEU A 256 -82.71 35.57 -3.05
N LYS A 257 -83.53 34.53 -2.82
CA LYS A 257 -84.67 34.17 -3.70
C LYS A 257 -85.86 35.13 -3.59
N ASN A 258 -85.96 35.86 -2.48
CA ASN A 258 -87.03 36.82 -2.19
C ASN A 258 -86.65 38.26 -2.59
N THR A 259 -85.66 38.41 -3.48
CA THR A 259 -85.20 39.68 -4.07
C THR A 259 -85.65 39.77 -5.51
#